data_AF-A7S053-F1
#
_entry.id   AF-A7S053-F1
#
_cell.length_a   1.000
_cell.length_b   1.000
_cell.length_c   1.000
_cell.angle_alpha   90.00
_cell.angle_beta   90.00
_cell.angle_gamma   90.00
#
_symmetry.space_group_name_H-M   'P 1'
#
loop_
_entity.id
_entity.type
_entity.pdbx_description
1 polymer ?
#
loop_
_entity_poly.entity_id
_entity_poly.type
_entity_poly.pdbx_seq_one_letter_code
_entity_poly.pdbx_strand_id
1 'polypeptide(L)'
;MFEVLHPDNLKLRFPLVSAFTTSPWLPLCAFAMYRLVIGIYCLAWMMFVETDEGYKWFLYINHWNFLALSLYFILAGVLSIMFIISPEGQGYQAAGEWGDRWEPYIVGLSDDVREKKSGWTIPIENSLIHDDNHIDRLSFPHKCLWVVFTVATVGSIQSSLVYWCILRENTDVNGYNVTFFIVNSIFVVIELLLSNMPVVPLHIAYAHAFQSTYILSTVVYWASGGTSIEGKDYIYNGMDYSERPAMAVLTAFLSLLLFQPLAQLMCYLLCKLRVCMILKYLYE
;
A
#
# COMPACT_ATOMS: atom_id res chain seq x y z
N MET A 1 5.22 -0.51 -22.29
CA MET A 1 5.77 0.40 -21.26
C MET A 1 5.03 1.73 -21.23
N PHE A 2 4.79 2.39 -22.37
CA PHE A 2 4.11 3.70 -22.43
C PHE A 2 2.65 3.70 -21.96
N GLU A 3 1.91 2.60 -22.14
CA GLU A 3 0.50 2.50 -21.73
C GLU A 3 0.28 2.59 -20.21
N VAL A 4 1.24 2.12 -19.41
CA VAL A 4 1.18 2.16 -17.94
C VAL A 4 1.33 3.59 -17.40
N LEU A 5 2.02 4.46 -18.14
CA LEU A 5 2.27 5.86 -17.79
C LEU A 5 1.24 6.82 -18.40
N HIS A 6 0.12 6.31 -18.93
CA HIS A 6 -0.95 7.16 -19.44
C HIS A 6 -1.59 7.98 -18.30
N PRO A 7 -1.81 9.30 -18.44
CA PRO A 7 -2.36 10.15 -17.38
C PRO A 7 -3.70 9.68 -16.81
N ASP A 8 -4.51 8.98 -17.60
CA ASP A 8 -5.77 8.40 -17.12
C ASP A 8 -5.58 7.36 -16.01
N ASN A 9 -4.41 6.70 -15.94
CA ASN A 9 -4.07 5.76 -14.88
C ASN A 9 -3.78 6.46 -13.54
N LEU A 10 -3.75 7.80 -13.49
CA LEU A 10 -3.73 8.54 -12.22
C LEU A 10 -5.12 8.56 -11.57
N LYS A 11 -6.19 8.31 -12.33
CA LYS A 11 -7.55 8.29 -11.78
C LYS A 11 -7.75 7.02 -10.96
N LEU A 12 -8.37 7.15 -9.78
CA LEU A 12 -8.77 6.03 -8.92
C LEU A 12 -10.00 5.33 -9.48
N ARG A 13 -9.87 4.73 -10.67
CA ARG A 13 -10.94 3.99 -11.35
C ARG A 13 -10.55 2.54 -11.47
N PHE A 14 -11.47 1.66 -11.10
CA PHE A 14 -11.25 0.24 -11.26
C PHE A 14 -12.57 -0.50 -11.47
N PRO A 15 -12.63 -1.50 -12.38
CA PRO A 15 -13.88 -2.14 -12.73
C PRO A 15 -14.37 -3.14 -11.66
N LEU A 16 -13.50 -3.60 -10.75
CA LEU A 16 -13.77 -4.73 -9.86
C LEU A 16 -13.48 -4.41 -8.40
N VAL A 17 -14.53 -4.36 -7.58
CA VAL A 17 -14.44 -4.15 -6.13
C VAL A 17 -13.72 -5.31 -5.44
N SER A 18 -13.92 -6.54 -5.91
CA SER A 18 -13.31 -7.75 -5.37
C SER A 18 -11.77 -7.72 -5.36
N ALA A 19 -11.13 -6.95 -6.25
CA ALA A 19 -9.67 -6.81 -6.26
C ALA A 19 -9.12 -6.22 -4.97
N PHE A 20 -9.92 -5.45 -4.24
CA PHE A 20 -9.52 -4.78 -2.99
C PHE A 20 -9.75 -5.64 -1.75
N THR A 21 -10.65 -6.62 -1.84
CA THR A 21 -11.16 -7.37 -0.69
C THR A 21 -10.79 -8.85 -0.71
N THR A 22 -10.29 -9.36 -1.84
CA THR A 22 -9.97 -10.79 -2.05
C THR A 22 -8.47 -11.07 -2.17
N SER A 23 -8.12 -12.33 -1.94
CA SER A 23 -6.79 -12.90 -2.12
C SER A 23 -6.85 -14.04 -3.13
N PRO A 24 -5.81 -14.25 -3.97
CA PRO A 24 -5.74 -15.42 -4.83
C PRO A 24 -5.28 -16.68 -4.07
N TRP A 25 -4.75 -16.53 -2.85
CA TRP A 25 -4.15 -17.64 -2.08
C TRP A 25 -4.99 -18.04 -0.86
N LEU A 26 -5.77 -17.11 -0.31
CA LEU A 26 -6.48 -17.31 0.95
C LEU A 26 -8.00 -17.19 0.75
N PRO A 27 -8.81 -18.03 1.43
CA PRO A 27 -10.25 -17.83 1.53
C PRO A 27 -10.59 -16.46 2.13
N LEU A 28 -11.77 -15.91 1.78
CA LEU A 28 -12.19 -14.56 2.20
C LEU A 28 -12.05 -14.33 3.71
N CYS A 29 -12.57 -15.26 4.52
CA CYS A 29 -12.54 -15.13 5.98
C CYS A 29 -11.10 -15.13 6.53
N ALA A 30 -10.24 -16.02 6.02
CA ALA A 30 -8.85 -16.09 6.44
C ALA A 30 -8.10 -14.80 6.08
N PHE A 31 -8.35 -14.26 4.88
CA PHE A 31 -7.73 -13.03 4.43
C PHE A 31 -8.18 -11.80 5.23
N ALA A 32 -9.49 -11.69 5.52
CA ALA A 32 -10.03 -10.64 6.38
C ALA A 32 -9.44 -10.71 7.80
N MET A 33 -9.37 -11.90 8.38
CA MET A 33 -8.81 -12.11 9.72
C MET A 33 -7.33 -11.73 9.79
N TYR A 34 -6.53 -12.14 8.80
CA TYR A 34 -5.12 -11.76 8.72
C TYR A 34 -4.93 -10.23 8.72
N ARG A 35 -5.74 -9.50 7.92
CA ARG A 35 -5.68 -8.03 7.86
C ARG A 35 -6.03 -7.38 9.21
N LEU A 36 -7.05 -7.90 9.91
CA LEU A 36 -7.42 -7.40 11.23
C LEU A 36 -6.36 -7.68 12.29
N VAL A 37 -5.75 -8.86 12.28
CA VAL A 37 -4.68 -9.21 13.23
C VAL A 37 -3.49 -8.24 13.08
N ILE A 38 -3.06 -7.97 11.84
CA ILE A 38 -2.00 -6.97 11.60
C ILE A 38 -2.47 -5.58 12.01
N GLY A 39 -3.69 -5.17 11.66
CA GLY A 39 -4.24 -3.87 12.06
C GLY A 39 -4.25 -3.68 13.58
N ILE A 40 -4.67 -4.70 14.34
CA ILE A 40 -4.67 -4.69 15.81
C ILE A 40 -3.24 -4.64 16.35
N TYR A 41 -2.32 -5.41 15.79
CA TYR A 41 -0.90 -5.35 16.16
C TYR A 41 -0.34 -3.93 15.98
N CYS A 42 -0.59 -3.31 14.82
CA CYS A 42 -0.12 -1.95 14.55
C CYS A 42 -0.75 -0.92 15.49
N LEU A 43 -2.05 -1.02 15.79
CA LEU A 43 -2.72 -0.15 16.76
C LEU A 43 -2.13 -0.29 18.17
N ALA A 44 -1.95 -1.52 18.65
CA ALA A 44 -1.36 -1.77 19.96
C ALA A 44 0.03 -1.16 20.07
N TRP A 45 0.80 -1.24 19.00
CA TRP A 45 2.15 -0.72 18.99
C TRP A 45 2.21 0.81 18.91
N MET A 46 1.28 1.45 18.19
CA MET A 46 1.13 2.91 18.23
C MET A 46 0.78 3.41 19.64
N MET A 47 -0.14 2.75 20.34
CA MET A 47 -0.52 3.14 21.71
C MET A 47 0.67 3.04 22.68
N PHE A 48 1.51 2.02 22.53
CA PHE A 48 2.71 1.89 23.34
C PHE A 48 3.75 2.98 23.06
N VAL A 49 4.01 3.29 21.79
CA VAL A 49 5.01 4.32 21.45
C VAL A 49 4.53 5.71 21.86
N GLU A 50 3.23 5.98 21.77
CA GLU A 50 2.64 7.24 22.25
C GLU A 50 2.92 7.49 23.74
N THR A 51 2.88 6.45 24.59
CA THR A 51 3.11 6.62 26.02
C THR A 51 4.49 7.13 26.38
N ASP A 52 5.49 6.89 25.52
CA ASP A 52 6.87 7.32 25.75
C ASP A 52 7.19 8.70 25.13
N GLU A 53 6.55 9.05 24.00
CA GLU A 53 6.92 10.23 23.22
C GLU A 53 5.91 11.41 23.26
N GLY A 54 4.68 11.15 23.69
CA GLY A 54 3.62 12.16 23.76
C GLY A 54 3.39 12.90 22.43
N TYR A 55 3.25 14.24 22.48
CA TYR A 55 2.96 15.03 21.28
C TYR A 55 4.10 15.03 20.23
N LYS A 56 5.34 14.70 20.64
CA LYS A 56 6.49 14.64 19.74
C LYS A 56 6.45 13.42 18.82
N TRP A 57 5.53 12.48 19.06
CA TRP A 57 5.24 11.35 18.19
C TRP A 57 5.01 11.78 16.73
N PHE A 58 4.29 12.90 16.51
CA PHE A 58 4.00 13.42 15.17
C PHE A 58 5.23 13.99 14.43
N LEU A 59 6.39 14.07 15.06
CA LEU A 59 7.60 14.60 14.41
C LEU A 59 8.28 13.59 13.48
N TYR A 60 8.05 12.29 13.69
CA TYR A 60 8.82 11.25 13.01
C TYR A 60 8.06 10.67 11.81
N ILE A 61 8.67 10.67 10.62
CA ILE A 61 8.06 10.11 9.40
C ILE A 61 7.68 8.64 9.55
N ASN A 62 8.44 7.88 10.33
CA ASN A 62 8.17 6.46 10.51
C ASN A 62 6.85 6.23 11.24
N HIS A 63 6.45 7.15 12.13
CA HIS A 63 5.15 7.12 12.79
C HIS A 63 4.02 7.44 11.81
N TRP A 64 4.22 8.40 10.92
CA TRP A 64 3.27 8.73 9.85
C TRP A 64 3.07 7.54 8.89
N ASN A 65 4.17 6.88 8.49
CA ASN A 65 4.11 5.69 7.64
C ASN A 65 3.44 4.51 8.36
N PHE A 66 3.72 4.31 9.64
CA PHE A 66 3.10 3.26 10.45
C PHE A 66 1.61 3.54 10.72
N LEU A 67 1.22 4.81 10.86
CA LEU A 67 -0.18 5.22 10.91
C LEU A 67 -0.90 4.93 9.60
N ALA A 68 -0.31 5.28 8.46
CA ALA A 68 -0.86 4.95 7.15
C ALA A 68 -1.03 3.42 6.99
N LEU A 69 -0.05 2.63 7.44
CA LEU A 69 -0.13 1.17 7.45
C LEU A 69 -1.27 0.66 8.35
N SER A 70 -1.40 1.21 9.56
CA SER A 70 -2.46 0.84 10.51
C SER A 70 -3.84 1.14 9.92
N LEU A 71 -4.02 2.36 9.40
CA LEU A 71 -5.25 2.79 8.73
C LEU A 71 -5.56 1.89 7.53
N TYR A 72 -4.54 1.53 6.74
CA TYR A 72 -4.69 0.60 5.64
C TYR A 72 -5.26 -0.74 6.10
N PHE A 73 -4.61 -1.42 7.06
CA PHE A 73 -5.04 -2.75 7.48
C PHE A 73 -6.43 -2.77 8.13
N ILE A 74 -6.76 -1.74 8.90
CA ILE A 74 -8.10 -1.60 9.50
C ILE A 74 -9.16 -1.39 8.41
N LEU A 75 -8.96 -0.42 7.51
CA LEU A 75 -9.91 -0.14 6.43
C LEU A 75 -10.04 -1.33 5.48
N ALA A 76 -8.93 -1.99 5.14
CA ALA A 76 -8.92 -3.19 4.31
C ALA A 76 -9.66 -4.34 5.00
N GLY A 77 -9.45 -4.55 6.30
CA GLY A 77 -10.14 -5.56 7.09
C GLY A 77 -11.64 -5.32 7.16
N VAL A 78 -12.06 -4.09 7.44
CA VAL A 78 -13.48 -3.70 7.46
C VAL A 78 -14.13 -3.89 6.09
N LEU A 79 -13.49 -3.43 5.01
CA LEU A 79 -14.03 -3.60 3.66
C LEU A 79 -14.07 -5.07 3.23
N SER A 80 -13.10 -5.88 3.63
CA SER A 80 -13.14 -7.34 3.43
C SER A 80 -14.32 -7.99 4.16
N ILE A 81 -14.61 -7.61 5.42
CA ILE A 81 -15.79 -8.11 6.15
C ILE A 81 -17.09 -7.66 5.46
N MET A 82 -17.18 -6.38 5.10
CA MET A 82 -18.35 -5.85 4.41
C MET A 82 -18.60 -6.58 3.08
N PHE A 83 -17.54 -6.92 2.36
CA PHE A 83 -17.63 -7.71 1.14
C PHE A 83 -18.11 -9.14 1.43
N ILE A 84 -17.60 -9.82 2.47
CA ILE A 84 -18.06 -11.17 2.85
C ILE A 84 -19.58 -11.20 3.10
N ILE A 85 -20.11 -10.18 3.79
CA ILE A 85 -21.53 -10.10 4.14
C ILE A 85 -22.40 -9.69 2.95
N SER A 86 -21.82 -9.03 1.94
CA SER A 86 -22.58 -8.51 0.80
C SER A 86 -23.10 -9.65 -0.10
N PRO A 87 -24.20 -9.43 -0.85
CA PRO A 87 -24.67 -10.40 -1.84
C PRO A 87 -23.59 -10.78 -2.87
N GLU A 88 -22.70 -9.84 -3.20
CA GLU A 88 -21.57 -10.06 -4.11
C GLU A 88 -20.54 -11.03 -3.53
N GLY A 89 -20.21 -10.89 -2.24
CA GLY A 89 -19.29 -11.82 -1.56
C GLY A 89 -19.88 -13.20 -1.34
N GLN A 90 -21.17 -13.29 -0.99
CA GLN A 90 -21.88 -14.57 -0.89
C GLN A 90 -21.91 -15.29 -2.24
N GLY A 91 -22.18 -14.56 -3.33
CA GLY A 91 -22.11 -15.09 -4.69
C GLY A 91 -20.69 -15.56 -5.06
N TYR A 92 -19.66 -14.81 -4.67
CA TYR A 92 -18.26 -15.19 -4.86
C TYR A 92 -17.88 -16.48 -4.11
N GLN A 93 -18.34 -16.65 -2.87
CA GLN A 93 -18.08 -17.88 -2.09
C GLN A 93 -18.82 -19.09 -2.68
N ALA A 94 -20.10 -18.94 -3.02
CA ALA A 94 -20.88 -19.99 -3.65
C ALA A 94 -20.27 -20.41 -4.99
N ALA A 95 -19.70 -19.47 -5.75
CA ALA A 95 -19.00 -19.77 -6.99
C ALA A 95 -17.73 -20.60 -6.82
N GLY A 96 -16.99 -20.41 -5.71
CA GLY A 96 -15.82 -21.22 -5.39
C GLY A 96 -16.16 -22.66 -5.00
N GLU A 97 -17.36 -22.90 -4.47
CA GLU A 97 -17.87 -24.22 -4.10
C GLU A 97 -18.47 -24.99 -5.30
N TRP A 98 -19.05 -24.28 -6.27
CA TRP A 98 -19.64 -24.84 -7.49
C TRP A 98 -18.76 -24.54 -8.70
N GLY A 99 -17.58 -25.17 -8.72
CA GLY A 99 -16.52 -25.01 -9.71
C GLY A 99 -17.03 -24.72 -11.13
N ASP A 100 -16.35 -23.76 -11.77
CA ASP A 100 -16.38 -23.34 -13.20
C ASP A 100 -16.89 -21.93 -13.48
N ARG A 101 -17.47 -21.18 -12.52
CA ARG A 101 -18.14 -19.90 -12.85
C ARG A 101 -17.38 -18.61 -12.54
N TRP A 102 -16.37 -18.63 -11.67
CA TRP A 102 -15.60 -17.42 -11.33
C TRP A 102 -14.12 -17.73 -11.07
N GLU A 103 -13.26 -17.44 -12.04
CA GLU A 103 -11.81 -17.44 -11.85
C GLU A 103 -11.39 -16.30 -10.89
N PRO A 104 -10.39 -16.51 -10.02
CA PRO A 104 -9.85 -15.44 -9.18
C PRO A 104 -9.44 -14.27 -10.08
N TYR A 105 -9.87 -13.07 -9.72
CA TYR A 105 -9.48 -11.88 -10.48
C TYR A 105 -7.96 -11.70 -10.41
N ILE A 106 -7.28 -11.92 -11.54
CA ILE A 106 -5.83 -11.75 -11.68
C ILE A 106 -5.58 -10.50 -12.51
N VAL A 107 -4.98 -9.49 -11.88
CA VAL A 107 -4.56 -8.25 -12.53
C VAL A 107 -3.61 -8.58 -13.71
N GLY A 108 -4.07 -8.35 -14.94
CA GLY A 108 -3.25 -8.50 -16.15
C GLY A 108 -3.36 -9.85 -16.88
N LEU A 109 -4.32 -10.70 -16.52
CA LEU A 109 -4.77 -11.78 -17.41
C LEU A 109 -5.66 -11.14 -18.50
N SER A 110 -5.24 -11.15 -19.78
CA SER A 110 -6.07 -10.58 -20.85
C SER A 110 -7.36 -11.37 -21.01
N ASP A 111 -8.43 -10.70 -21.46
CA ASP A 111 -9.71 -11.33 -21.76
C ASP A 111 -9.56 -12.48 -22.78
N ASP A 112 -8.53 -12.44 -23.64
CA ASP A 112 -8.23 -13.50 -24.62
C ASP A 112 -7.85 -14.84 -23.97
N VAL A 113 -7.15 -14.79 -22.84
CA VAL A 113 -6.79 -16.00 -22.07
C VAL A 113 -8.02 -16.56 -21.36
N ARG A 114 -8.95 -15.68 -20.98
CA ARG A 114 -10.24 -15.97 -20.35
C ARG A 114 -11.22 -16.64 -21.34
N GLU A 115 -11.25 -16.18 -22.59
CA GLU A 115 -12.00 -16.83 -23.69
C GLU A 115 -11.44 -18.22 -24.01
N LYS A 116 -10.11 -18.38 -24.02
CA LYS A 116 -9.47 -19.65 -24.42
C LYS A 116 -9.71 -20.80 -23.44
N LYS A 117 -9.96 -20.51 -22.15
CA LYS A 117 -10.20 -21.51 -21.09
C LYS A 117 -11.65 -21.95 -20.96
N SER A 118 -12.63 -21.07 -21.23
CA SER A 118 -14.02 -21.35 -20.87
C SER A 118 -14.78 -22.26 -21.85
N GLY A 119 -14.37 -22.40 -23.12
CA GLY A 119 -14.95 -23.33 -24.10
C GLY A 119 -16.47 -23.19 -24.35
N TRP A 120 -17.13 -22.23 -23.70
CA TRP A 120 -18.56 -21.99 -23.67
C TRP A 120 -18.79 -20.51 -23.95
N THR A 121 -19.47 -20.23 -25.06
CA THR A 121 -20.10 -18.93 -25.29
C THR A 121 -21.18 -18.74 -24.24
N ILE A 122 -20.89 -17.92 -23.22
CA ILE A 122 -21.91 -17.43 -22.29
C ILE A 122 -22.98 -16.74 -23.16
N PRO A 123 -24.27 -17.13 -23.08
CA PRO A 123 -25.32 -16.33 -23.69
C PRO A 123 -25.48 -15.08 -22.82
N ILE A 124 -24.60 -14.11 -23.07
CA ILE A 124 -24.76 -12.73 -22.60
C ILE A 124 -25.91 -12.19 -23.43
N GLU A 125 -27.12 -12.27 -22.90
CA GLU A 125 -28.30 -11.65 -23.46
C GLU A 125 -28.08 -10.13 -23.51
N ASN A 126 -27.53 -9.67 -24.64
CA ASN A 126 -27.76 -8.42 -25.35
C ASN A 126 -27.92 -7.12 -24.54
N SER A 127 -27.23 -6.97 -23.40
CA SER A 127 -27.30 -5.73 -22.61
C SER A 127 -25.95 -5.17 -22.14
N LEU A 128 -24.82 -5.79 -22.49
CA LEU A 128 -23.50 -5.33 -22.03
C LEU A 128 -22.45 -5.17 -23.14
N ILE A 129 -22.83 -5.38 -24.40
CA ILE A 129 -21.93 -5.30 -25.56
C ILE A 129 -22.23 -4.00 -26.31
N HIS A 130 -21.90 -2.84 -25.71
CA HIS A 130 -21.55 -1.59 -26.42
C HIS A 130 -21.32 -0.36 -25.51
N ASP A 131 -20.69 -0.52 -24.33
CA ASP A 131 -20.19 0.65 -23.60
C ASP A 131 -18.72 0.47 -23.18
N ASP A 132 -17.84 0.58 -24.19
CA ASP A 132 -16.37 0.60 -24.08
C ASP A 132 -15.83 1.89 -23.44
N ASN A 133 -16.52 2.42 -22.42
CA ASN A 133 -16.05 3.53 -21.60
C ASN A 133 -16.07 3.13 -20.11
N HIS A 134 -14.91 2.70 -19.60
CA HIS A 134 -14.45 2.96 -18.23
C HIS A 134 -15.50 2.89 -17.08
N ILE A 135 -16.18 1.75 -16.88
CA ILE A 135 -17.10 1.58 -15.75
C ILE A 135 -16.28 1.51 -14.45
N ASP A 136 -16.18 2.64 -13.74
CA ASP A 136 -15.63 2.72 -12.39
C ASP A 136 -16.66 2.23 -11.37
N ARG A 137 -16.41 1.07 -10.77
CA ARG A 137 -17.31 0.48 -9.75
C ARG A 137 -16.84 0.76 -8.31
N LEU A 138 -15.75 1.49 -8.13
CA LEU A 138 -15.22 1.76 -6.80
C LEU A 138 -16.07 2.81 -6.08
N SER A 139 -16.60 2.43 -4.91
CA SER A 139 -17.16 3.40 -3.97
C SER A 139 -16.06 4.23 -3.30
N PHE A 140 -16.43 5.35 -2.69
CA PHE A 140 -15.49 6.27 -2.04
C PHE A 140 -14.54 5.57 -1.03
N PRO A 141 -14.99 4.67 -0.14
CA PRO A 141 -14.09 3.94 0.76
C PRO A 141 -13.00 3.13 0.04
N HIS A 142 -13.31 2.51 -1.10
CA HIS A 142 -12.31 1.75 -1.87
C HIS A 142 -11.26 2.65 -2.50
N LYS A 143 -11.67 3.84 -2.98
CA LYS A 143 -10.74 4.85 -3.52
C LYS A 143 -9.82 5.36 -2.42
N CYS A 144 -10.36 5.69 -1.25
CA CYS A 144 -9.57 6.05 -0.07
C CYS A 144 -8.61 4.94 0.33
N LEU A 145 -9.09 3.70 0.39
CA LEU A 145 -8.26 2.53 0.69
C LEU A 145 -7.08 2.45 -0.28
N TRP A 146 -7.30 2.67 -1.58
CA TRP A 146 -6.24 2.56 -2.59
C TRP A 146 -5.14 3.62 -2.44
N VAL A 147 -5.54 4.84 -2.09
CA VAL A 147 -4.60 5.93 -1.75
C VAL A 147 -3.79 5.56 -0.52
N VAL A 148 -4.46 5.16 0.57
CA VAL A 148 -3.78 4.79 1.82
C VAL A 148 -2.88 3.58 1.62
N PHE A 149 -3.31 2.58 0.84
CA PHE A 149 -2.50 1.44 0.43
C PHE A 149 -1.23 1.89 -0.29
N THR A 150 -1.34 2.83 -1.24
CA THR A 150 -0.17 3.32 -1.98
C THR A 150 0.79 4.05 -1.05
N VAL A 151 0.29 4.95 -0.20
CA VAL A 151 1.11 5.65 0.80
C VAL A 151 1.79 4.67 1.76
N ALA A 152 1.04 3.72 2.31
CA ALA A 152 1.56 2.74 3.27
C ALA A 152 2.61 1.82 2.65
N THR A 153 2.34 1.28 1.45
CA THR A 153 3.27 0.35 0.80
C THR A 153 4.56 1.02 0.37
N VAL A 154 4.48 2.16 -0.31
CA VAL A 154 5.66 2.92 -0.74
C VAL A 154 6.43 3.45 0.46
N GLY A 155 5.72 4.07 1.41
CA GLY A 155 6.33 4.67 2.61
C GLY A 155 7.07 3.64 3.46
N SER A 156 6.53 2.43 3.61
CA SER A 156 7.18 1.39 4.42
C SER A 156 8.46 0.86 3.79
N ILE A 157 8.45 0.57 2.48
CA ILE A 157 9.67 0.14 1.75
C ILE A 157 10.70 1.28 1.73
N GLN A 158 10.24 2.51 1.45
CA GLN A 158 11.11 3.69 1.44
C GLN A 158 11.77 3.94 2.80
N SER A 159 11.00 3.91 3.90
CA SER A 159 11.52 4.09 5.26
C SER A 159 12.62 3.09 5.58
N SER A 160 12.44 1.81 5.20
CA SER A 160 13.49 0.80 5.34
C SER A 160 14.75 1.20 4.57
N LEU A 161 14.62 1.54 3.29
CA LEU A 161 15.76 1.90 2.45
C LEU A 161 16.51 3.12 2.99
N VAL A 162 15.78 4.19 3.33
CA VAL A 162 16.38 5.43 3.87
C VAL A 162 17.06 5.16 5.21
N TYR A 163 16.46 4.35 6.09
CA TYR A 163 17.08 3.99 7.36
C TYR A 163 18.42 3.27 7.16
N TRP A 164 18.42 2.20 6.36
CA TRP A 164 19.62 1.38 6.18
C TRP A 164 20.70 2.06 5.34
N CYS A 165 20.33 2.94 4.40
CA CYS A 165 21.28 3.61 3.51
C CYS A 165 21.79 4.96 4.03
N ILE A 166 20.98 5.69 4.79
CA ILE A 166 21.30 7.07 5.22
C ILE A 166 21.33 7.21 6.73
N LEU A 167 20.25 6.80 7.43
CA LEU A 167 20.05 7.22 8.82
C LEU A 167 20.70 6.30 9.87
N ARG A 168 21.14 5.10 9.49
CA ARG A 168 21.76 4.16 10.42
C ARG A 168 23.17 4.64 10.79
N GLU A 169 23.25 5.40 11.87
CA GLU A 169 24.50 5.76 12.54
C GLU A 169 24.65 4.92 13.80
N ASN A 170 25.63 4.00 13.87
CA ASN A 170 26.12 3.22 15.04
C ASN A 170 25.13 2.94 16.19
N THR A 171 23.85 2.75 15.88
CA THR A 171 22.76 2.62 16.83
C THR A 171 22.45 1.15 16.98
N ASP A 172 22.28 0.72 18.23
CA ASP A 172 21.91 -0.66 18.51
C ASP A 172 20.54 -0.97 17.89
N VAL A 173 20.45 -2.17 17.32
CA VAL A 173 19.19 -2.68 16.77
C VAL A 173 18.29 -3.05 17.94
N ASN A 174 17.36 -2.16 18.28
CA ASN A 174 16.36 -2.37 19.33
C ASN A 174 14.97 -2.71 18.72
N GLY A 175 14.03 -3.15 19.57
CA GLY A 175 12.69 -3.56 19.15
C GLY A 175 11.91 -2.46 18.41
N TYR A 176 12.15 -1.18 18.76
CA TYR A 176 11.57 -0.02 18.09
C TYR A 176 12.05 0.06 16.62
N ASN A 177 13.36 0.10 16.39
CA ASN A 177 13.93 0.19 15.03
C ASN A 177 13.55 -1.04 14.19
N VAL A 178 13.60 -2.24 14.78
CA VAL A 178 13.18 -3.47 14.09
C VAL A 178 11.72 -3.38 13.64
N THR A 179 10.83 -2.86 14.48
CA THR A 179 9.43 -2.76 14.11
C THR A 179 9.21 -1.77 12.98
N PHE A 180 9.64 -0.53 13.15
CA PHE A 180 9.29 0.55 12.23
C PHE A 180 9.93 0.39 10.85
N PHE A 181 11.08 -0.29 10.76
CA PHE A 181 11.81 -0.45 9.50
C PHE A 181 11.76 -1.86 8.92
N ILE A 182 11.81 -2.92 9.74
CA ILE A 182 11.84 -4.31 9.23
C ILE A 182 10.43 -4.90 9.21
N VAL A 183 9.75 -4.94 10.36
CA VAL A 183 8.43 -5.59 10.46
C VAL A 183 7.42 -4.87 9.56
N ASN A 184 7.46 -3.55 9.51
CA ASN A 184 6.60 -2.74 8.65
C ASN A 184 6.75 -3.10 7.15
N SER A 185 8.00 -3.18 6.65
CA SER A 185 8.23 -3.56 5.25
C SER A 185 7.85 -5.01 4.97
N ILE A 186 8.04 -5.93 5.93
CA ILE A 186 7.58 -7.32 5.82
C ILE A 186 6.06 -7.38 5.66
N PHE A 187 5.28 -6.65 6.47
CA PHE A 187 3.82 -6.63 6.34
C PHE A 187 3.37 -6.15 4.96
N VAL A 188 4.01 -5.10 4.43
CA VAL A 188 3.72 -4.61 3.07
C VAL A 188 4.08 -5.64 2.00
N VAL A 189 5.23 -6.31 2.11
CA VAL A 189 5.64 -7.34 1.15
C VAL A 189 4.64 -8.50 1.16
N ILE A 190 4.25 -8.98 2.34
CA ILE A 190 3.23 -10.04 2.48
C ILE A 190 1.91 -9.55 1.87
N GLU A 191 1.48 -8.32 2.14
CA GLU A 191 0.25 -7.78 1.59
C GLU A 191 0.28 -7.70 0.05
N LEU A 192 1.40 -7.25 -0.53
CA LEU A 192 1.57 -7.17 -1.98
C LEU A 192 1.49 -8.53 -2.66
N LEU A 193 1.97 -9.57 -1.99
CA LEU A 193 1.93 -10.96 -2.48
C LEU A 193 0.56 -11.62 -2.26
N LEU A 194 -0.12 -11.31 -1.15
CA LEU A 194 -1.40 -11.91 -0.78
C LEU A 194 -2.63 -11.23 -1.37
N SER A 195 -2.61 -9.90 -1.54
CA SER A 195 -3.77 -9.13 -1.99
C SER A 195 -3.93 -9.16 -3.50
N ASN A 196 -5.17 -9.11 -4.02
CA ASN A 196 -5.42 -8.89 -5.45
C ASN A 196 -5.29 -7.42 -5.87
N MET A 197 -4.98 -6.51 -4.94
CA MET A 197 -4.92 -5.09 -5.26
C MET A 197 -3.87 -4.78 -6.34
N PRO A 198 -4.22 -3.91 -7.29
CA PRO A 198 -3.29 -3.44 -8.31
C PRO A 198 -2.32 -2.39 -7.74
N VAL A 199 -1.05 -2.50 -8.14
CA VAL A 199 -0.07 -1.42 -7.99
C VAL A 199 0.05 -0.67 -9.31
N VAL A 200 -0.32 0.61 -9.31
CA VAL A 200 -0.25 1.47 -10.48
C VAL A 200 0.92 2.44 -10.34
N PRO A 201 1.91 2.45 -11.26
CA PRO A 201 3.09 3.30 -11.15
C PRO A 201 2.81 4.79 -10.94
N LEU A 202 1.80 5.36 -11.61
CA LEU A 202 1.45 6.78 -11.48
C LEU A 202 0.86 7.15 -10.11
N HIS A 203 0.36 6.18 -9.34
CA HIS A 203 -0.13 6.44 -7.98
C HIS A 203 0.97 6.85 -7.00
N ILE A 204 2.24 6.76 -7.40
CA ILE A 204 3.37 7.38 -6.67
C ILE A 204 3.11 8.85 -6.32
N ALA A 205 2.32 9.56 -7.13
CA ALA A 205 1.88 10.93 -6.84
C ALA A 205 1.23 11.08 -5.45
N TYR A 206 0.46 10.09 -4.99
CA TYR A 206 -0.17 10.13 -3.66
C TYR A 206 0.86 10.01 -2.54
N ALA A 207 1.81 9.07 -2.68
CA ALA A 207 2.93 8.94 -1.75
C ALA A 207 3.81 10.21 -1.76
N HIS A 208 4.00 10.84 -2.92
CA HIS A 208 4.80 12.06 -3.04
C HIS A 208 4.13 13.24 -2.33
N ALA A 209 2.83 13.42 -2.52
CA ALA A 209 2.08 14.46 -1.83
C ALA A 209 2.19 14.27 -0.31
N PHE A 210 2.00 13.04 0.19
CA PHE A 210 2.13 12.71 1.61
C PHE A 210 3.52 13.03 2.18
N GLN A 211 4.59 12.54 1.54
CA GLN A 211 5.96 12.77 1.99
C GLN A 211 6.37 14.25 1.89
N SER A 212 5.88 14.97 0.87
CA SER A 212 6.13 16.41 0.72
C SER A 212 5.44 17.21 1.81
N THR A 213 4.21 16.84 2.18
CA THR A 213 3.51 17.44 3.34
C THR A 213 4.29 17.25 4.63
N TYR A 214 4.83 16.05 4.85
CA TYR A 214 5.68 15.79 6.02
C TYR A 214 6.94 16.67 6.01
N ILE A 215 7.70 16.71 4.91
CA ILE A 215 8.93 17.54 4.83
C ILE A 215 8.61 19.03 5.03
N LEU A 216 7.48 19.52 4.50
CA LEU A 216 7.05 20.89 4.75
C LEU A 216 6.75 21.10 6.25
N SER A 217 6.08 20.15 6.89
CA SER A 217 5.78 20.23 8.33
C SER A 217 7.05 20.26 9.19
N THR A 218 8.11 19.53 8.82
CA THR A 218 9.39 19.57 9.56
C THR A 218 10.10 20.90 9.42
N VAL A 219 10.07 21.52 8.23
CA VAL A 219 10.63 22.86 8.01
C VAL A 219 9.87 23.92 8.81
N VAL A 220 8.54 23.88 8.82
CA VAL A 220 7.71 24.81 9.60
C VAL A 220 7.94 24.64 11.11
N TYR A 221 8.02 23.39 11.58
CA TYR A 221 8.30 23.08 13.00
C TYR A 221 9.67 23.62 13.43
N TRP A 222 10.71 23.39 12.62
CA TRP A 222 12.04 23.93 12.86
C TRP A 222 12.06 25.46 12.86
N ALA A 223 11.43 26.10 11.86
CA ALA A 223 11.37 27.56 11.76
C ALA A 223 10.64 28.21 12.95
N SER A 224 9.80 27.45 13.64
CA SER A 224 9.08 27.86 14.86
C SER A 224 9.89 27.63 16.15
N GLY A 225 11.15 27.20 16.05
CA GLY A 225 12.00 26.87 17.21
C GLY A 225 11.71 25.50 17.83
N GLY A 226 11.11 24.59 17.07
CA GLY A 226 10.82 23.23 17.52
C GLY A 226 12.08 22.38 17.74
N THR A 227 12.05 21.52 18.74
CA THR A 227 13.17 20.62 19.11
C THR A 227 12.76 19.15 19.09
N SER A 228 13.73 18.24 18.98
CA SER A 228 13.49 16.80 19.10
C SER A 228 13.17 16.36 20.53
N ILE A 229 12.88 15.07 20.72
CA ILE A 229 12.67 14.50 22.07
C ILE A 229 13.88 14.76 22.98
N GLU A 230 15.09 14.69 22.43
CA GLU A 230 16.36 14.94 23.13
C GLU A 230 16.69 16.43 23.30
N GLY A 231 15.82 17.34 22.84
CA GLY A 231 16.02 18.78 22.92
C GLY A 231 17.01 19.34 21.89
N LYS A 232 17.31 18.59 20.83
CA LYS A 232 18.17 19.04 19.72
C LYS A 232 17.36 19.88 18.73
N ASP A 233 18.02 20.80 18.04
CA ASP A 233 17.40 21.69 17.04
C ASP A 233 17.04 20.99 15.72
N TYR A 234 17.21 19.66 15.64
CA TYR A 234 16.85 18.83 14.50
C TYR A 234 16.12 17.56 14.95
N ILE A 235 15.17 17.10 14.12
CA ILE A 235 14.43 15.85 14.36
C ILE A 235 15.30 14.63 13.99
N TYR A 236 15.97 14.72 12.82
CA TYR A 236 16.91 13.72 12.34
C TYR A 236 18.23 14.42 12.01
N ASN A 237 19.37 13.80 12.29
CA ASN A 237 20.68 14.40 11.98
C ASN A 237 20.79 14.71 10.48
N GLY A 238 20.29 13.82 9.63
CA GLY A 238 20.23 14.02 8.18
C GLY A 238 19.30 15.14 7.71
N MET A 239 18.51 15.74 8.60
CA MET A 239 17.61 16.89 8.33
C MET A 239 17.90 18.06 9.28
N ASP A 240 19.15 18.26 9.66
CA ASP A 240 19.58 19.44 10.41
C ASP A 240 19.60 20.69 9.51
N TYR A 241 18.56 21.50 9.62
CA TYR A 241 18.40 22.74 8.86
C TYR A 241 19.24 23.90 9.39
N SER A 242 19.72 23.84 10.64
CA SER A 242 20.48 24.90 11.30
C SER A 242 21.96 24.81 10.95
N GLU A 243 22.60 23.68 11.27
CA GLU A 243 24.06 23.54 11.11
C GLU A 243 24.44 22.96 9.76
N ARG A 244 23.58 22.13 9.15
CA ARG A 244 23.88 21.38 7.93
C ARG A 244 22.78 21.50 6.86
N PRO A 245 22.34 22.72 6.48
CA PRO A 245 21.21 22.91 5.57
C PRO A 245 21.39 22.23 4.21
N ALA A 246 22.63 22.19 3.69
CA ALA A 246 22.93 21.48 2.45
C ALA A 246 22.68 19.96 2.55
N MET A 247 23.02 19.34 3.69
CA MET A 247 22.75 17.92 3.94
C MET A 247 21.27 17.66 4.12
N ALA A 248 20.55 18.56 4.81
CA ALA A 248 19.11 18.45 4.96
C ALA A 248 18.36 18.47 3.62
N VAL A 249 18.73 19.40 2.73
CA VAL A 249 18.19 19.48 1.36
C VAL A 249 18.55 18.23 0.57
N LEU A 250 19.80 17.75 0.66
CA LEU A 250 20.23 16.53 -0.02
C LEU A 250 19.44 15.30 0.45
N THR A 251 19.25 15.12 1.76
CA THR A 251 18.46 14.02 2.32
C THR A 251 17.01 14.06 1.85
N ALA A 252 16.38 15.24 1.85
CA ALA A 252 15.02 15.42 1.34
C ALA A 252 14.93 15.10 -0.16
N PHE A 253 15.88 15.59 -0.95
CA PHE A 253 15.97 15.34 -2.39
C PHE A 253 16.15 13.85 -2.71
N LEU A 254 17.10 13.17 -2.06
CA LEU A 254 17.33 11.74 -2.26
C LEU A 254 16.11 10.92 -1.81
N SER A 255 15.48 11.28 -0.70
CA SER A 255 14.27 10.60 -0.22
C SER A 255 13.15 10.68 -1.25
N LEU A 256 12.85 11.88 -1.76
CA LEU A 256 11.77 12.09 -2.71
C LEU A 256 12.09 11.57 -4.12
N LEU A 257 13.29 11.81 -4.65
CA LEU A 257 13.55 11.58 -6.08
C LEU A 257 14.33 10.30 -6.39
N LEU A 258 14.93 9.66 -5.38
CA LEU A 258 15.63 8.39 -5.55
C LEU A 258 14.92 7.25 -4.82
N PHE A 259 14.82 7.33 -3.49
CA PHE A 259 14.31 6.21 -2.69
C PHE A 259 12.81 5.97 -2.89
N GLN A 260 12.01 7.01 -3.06
CA GLN A 260 10.58 6.85 -3.26
C GLN A 260 10.21 6.23 -4.62
N PRO A 261 10.78 6.66 -5.78
CA PRO A 261 10.59 5.95 -7.05
C PRO A 261 11.10 4.52 -7.03
N LEU A 262 12.22 4.28 -6.35
CA LEU A 262 12.76 2.93 -6.16
C LEU A 262 11.78 2.05 -5.37
N ALA A 263 11.21 2.56 -4.27
CA ALA A 263 10.20 1.85 -3.48
C ALA A 263 8.93 1.57 -4.30
N GLN A 264 8.43 2.54 -5.07
CA GLN A 264 7.29 2.32 -5.98
C GLN A 264 7.60 1.23 -7.01
N LEU A 265 8.80 1.26 -7.60
CA LEU A 265 9.23 0.24 -8.55
C LEU A 265 9.26 -1.14 -7.89
N MET A 266 9.80 -1.26 -6.67
CA MET A 266 9.78 -2.51 -5.90
C MET A 266 8.36 -3.01 -5.64
N CYS A 267 7.43 -2.14 -5.21
CA CYS A 267 6.02 -2.50 -5.06
C CYS A 267 5.41 -3.03 -6.36
N TYR A 268 5.68 -2.35 -7.48
CA TYR A 268 5.19 -2.74 -8.80
C TYR A 268 5.76 -4.09 -9.24
N LEU A 269 7.06 -4.32 -9.05
CA LEU A 269 7.71 -5.59 -9.39
C LEU A 269 7.18 -6.75 -8.53
N LEU A 270 6.94 -6.54 -7.23
CA LEU A 270 6.30 -7.53 -6.36
C LEU A 270 4.88 -7.87 -6.81
N CYS A 271 4.10 -6.87 -7.22
CA CYS A 271 2.78 -7.08 -7.80
C CYS A 271 2.84 -7.92 -9.08
N LYS A 272 3.83 -7.67 -9.96
CA LYS A 272 4.03 -8.47 -11.18
C LYS A 272 4.55 -9.87 -10.88
N LEU A 273 5.40 -10.04 -9.88
CA LEU A 273 5.85 -11.34 -9.40
C LEU A 273 4.66 -12.18 -8.92
N ARG A 274 3.77 -11.60 -8.09
CA ARG A 274 2.52 -12.25 -7.66
C ARG A 274 1.72 -12.78 -8.85
N VAL A 275 1.45 -11.92 -9.83
CA VAL A 275 0.70 -12.29 -11.04
C VAL A 275 1.38 -13.44 -11.77
N CYS A 276 2.71 -13.36 -11.97
CA CYS A 276 3.48 -14.43 -12.60
C CYS A 276 3.36 -15.77 -11.85
N MET A 277 3.45 -15.76 -10.51
CA MET A 277 3.30 -16.97 -9.70
C MET A 277 1.91 -17.60 -9.84
N ILE A 278 0.85 -16.78 -9.85
CA ILE A 278 -0.53 -17.28 -10.01
C ILE A 278 -0.72 -17.88 -11.40
N LEU A 279 -0.22 -17.21 -12.45
CA LEU A 279 -0.27 -17.72 -13.81
C LEU A 279 0.41 -19.08 -13.89
N LYS A 280 1.63 -19.20 -13.37
CA LYS A 280 2.36 -20.47 -13.36
C LYS A 280 1.56 -21.58 -12.68
N TYR A 281 0.97 -21.31 -11.52
CA TYR A 281 0.15 -22.27 -10.77
C TYR A 281 -1.14 -22.69 -11.49
N LEU A 282 -1.69 -21.84 -12.38
CA LEU A 282 -2.94 -22.13 -13.11
C LEU A 282 -2.73 -22.82 -14.47
N TYR A 283 -1.49 -22.90 -14.96
CA TYR A 283 -1.16 -23.45 -16.29
C TYR A 283 -0.19 -24.65 -16.24
N GLU A 284 0.39 -24.95 -15.07
CA GLU A 284 1.13 -26.19 -14.78
C GLU A 284 0.31 -27.10 -13.86
#